data_AF-A0A954ZQ06-F1
#
_entry.id   AF-A0A954ZQ06-F1
#
_cell.length_a   1.000
_cell.length_b   1.000
_cell.length_c   1.000
_cell.angle_alpha   90.00
_cell.angle_beta   90.00
_cell.angle_gamma   90.00
#
_symmetry.space_group_name_H-M   'P 1'
#
loop_
_entity.id
_entity.type
_entity.pdbx_description
1 polymer ?
#
loop_
_entity_poly.entity_id
_entity_poly.type
_entity_poly.pdbx_seq_one_letter_code
_entity_poly.pdbx_strand_id
1 'polypeptide(L)'
;GLQLHNGATVIAHERRLLSTGSGGVSIHFVDTPYFPAKTFDLHQRWRVADLTALRRYGARRASSPFPAEPHPLPIVDRGSLVLVGGGGMPRGLLTRFVQLAGGRDASIVVIPISMPDPLPDKDGMARQLRRLGAGKVTVLRGRTPADADRVESLDALRTATGIWFGGGRQWRFVDAYEGTRAVKFMRDVLARGGVIGGSSAGATIQGDYLARGNPLGPDDIMAEGYEQGFAFLPGVAVDQHFSQRRRQPDMAALMQRYPSFLGIGLDETTGLVVQGCLAEVVGEHRVHFYDAAATTSDAPRIVSARAGQWYDLVARRLVTPPEATANVPAGPDHLADASAQ
;
A
#
# COMPACT_ATOMS: atom_id res chain seq x y z
N GLY A 1 -14.37 7.42 25.48
CA GLY A 1 -15.31 8.51 25.78
C GLY A 1 -14.73 9.84 25.32
N LEU A 2 -15.58 10.79 24.95
CA LEU A 2 -15.18 12.17 24.60
C LEU A 2 -15.46 13.07 25.81
N GLN A 3 -14.46 13.79 26.30
CA GLN A 3 -14.58 14.75 27.39
C GLN A 3 -14.38 16.17 26.84
N LEU A 4 -15.35 17.05 27.09
CA LEU A 4 -15.27 18.47 26.80
C LEU A 4 -14.92 19.20 28.10
N HIS A 5 -13.77 19.89 28.12
CA HIS A 5 -13.36 20.71 29.27
C HIS A 5 -14.14 22.04 29.27
N ASN A 6 -14.06 22.80 30.37
CA ASN A 6 -14.74 24.10 30.44
C ASN A 6 -14.30 25.03 29.29
N GLY A 7 -15.26 25.63 28.59
CA GLY A 7 -15.02 26.46 27.41
C GLY A 7 -14.68 25.69 26.13
N ALA A 8 -14.73 24.36 26.13
CA ALA A 8 -14.49 23.56 24.94
C ALA A 8 -15.72 23.53 24.02
N THR A 9 -15.46 23.62 22.73
CA THR A 9 -16.47 23.46 21.67
C THR A 9 -15.87 22.55 20.62
N VAL A 10 -16.66 21.61 20.10
CA VAL A 10 -16.23 20.70 19.04
C VAL A 10 -17.23 20.72 17.90
N ILE A 11 -16.73 20.71 16.67
CA ILE A 11 -17.53 20.56 15.45
C ILE A 11 -17.18 19.20 14.85
N ALA A 12 -18.18 18.33 14.71
CA ALA A 12 -18.05 17.09 13.97
C ALA A 12 -18.67 17.26 12.57
N HIS A 13 -17.90 17.03 11.53
CA HIS A 13 -18.37 17.05 10.15
C HIS A 13 -17.70 15.94 9.35
N GLU A 14 -18.51 15.04 8.80
CA GLU A 14 -18.06 13.79 8.18
C GLU A 14 -17.10 13.02 9.10
N ARG A 15 -15.83 12.92 8.70
CA ARG A 15 -14.75 12.25 9.44
C ARG A 15 -13.94 13.20 10.33
N ARG A 16 -14.19 14.51 10.31
CA ARG A 16 -13.37 15.49 11.06
C ARG A 16 -14.02 15.85 12.39
N LEU A 17 -13.22 15.86 13.43
CA LEU A 17 -13.54 16.44 14.74
C LEU A 17 -12.63 17.66 14.96
N LEU A 18 -13.21 18.85 14.91
CA LEU A 18 -12.50 20.13 15.03
C LEU A 18 -12.78 20.75 16.41
N SER A 19 -11.72 20.97 17.20
CA SER A 19 -11.81 21.77 18.42
C SER A 19 -11.83 23.26 18.07
N THR A 20 -12.84 24.01 18.51
CA THR A 20 -13.03 25.44 18.20
C THR A 20 -13.15 26.34 19.42
N GLY A 21 -13.31 25.75 20.61
CA GLY A 21 -13.43 26.46 21.89
C GLY A 21 -12.09 26.89 22.48
N SER A 22 -12.16 27.60 23.62
CA SER A 22 -10.99 27.96 24.43
C SER A 22 -10.55 26.83 25.36
N GLY A 23 -11.46 25.90 25.69
CA GLY A 23 -11.18 24.68 26.45
C GLY A 23 -10.69 23.53 25.56
N GLY A 24 -9.97 22.59 26.16
CA GLY A 24 -9.48 21.38 25.48
C GLY A 24 -10.57 20.34 25.24
N VAL A 25 -10.30 19.41 24.33
CA VAL A 25 -11.13 18.20 24.13
C VAL A 25 -10.24 16.97 24.32
N SER A 26 -10.66 16.04 25.17
CA SER A 26 -9.93 14.81 25.44
C SER A 26 -10.73 13.60 24.96
N ILE A 27 -10.05 12.64 24.33
CA ILE A 27 -10.64 11.39 23.86
C ILE A 27 -9.96 10.24 24.61
N HIS A 28 -10.73 9.54 25.43
CA HIS A 28 -10.24 8.48 26.30
C HIS A 28 -10.56 7.10 25.74
N PHE A 29 -9.54 6.26 25.65
CA PHE A 29 -9.63 4.83 25.40
C PHE A 29 -9.30 4.09 26.68
N VAL A 30 -10.20 3.20 27.09
CA VAL A 30 -10.03 2.38 28.31
C VAL A 30 -8.93 1.35 28.11
N ASP A 31 -8.43 0.83 29.23
CA ASP A 31 -7.54 -0.32 29.24
C ASP A 31 -8.19 -1.54 28.59
N THR A 32 -7.38 -2.41 28.01
CA THR A 32 -7.78 -3.67 27.36
C THR A 32 -6.74 -4.73 27.69
N PRO A 33 -7.04 -6.03 27.52
CA PRO A 33 -6.03 -7.09 27.74
C PRO A 33 -4.74 -6.92 26.92
N TYR A 34 -4.78 -6.11 25.85
CA TYR A 34 -3.68 -5.94 24.90
C TYR A 34 -3.02 -4.56 24.96
N PHE A 35 -3.71 -3.53 25.44
CA PHE A 35 -3.23 -2.15 25.39
C PHE A 35 -3.63 -1.34 26.62
N PRO A 36 -2.68 -0.59 27.22
CA PRO A 36 -2.95 0.31 28.33
C PRO A 36 -3.89 1.43 27.92
N ALA A 37 -4.65 1.99 28.86
CA ALA A 37 -5.50 3.16 28.64
C ALA A 37 -4.71 4.29 27.95
N LYS A 38 -5.37 5.00 27.03
CA LYS A 38 -4.74 6.10 26.27
C LYS A 38 -5.71 7.28 26.16
N THR A 39 -5.18 8.48 26.34
CA THR A 39 -5.91 9.73 26.09
C THR A 39 -5.28 10.45 24.91
N PHE A 40 -6.10 10.87 23.95
CA PHE A 40 -5.72 11.82 22.92
C PHE A 40 -6.30 13.17 23.27
N ASP A 41 -5.42 14.16 23.35
CA ASP A 41 -5.83 15.51 23.66
C ASP A 41 -5.75 16.43 22.45
N LEU A 42 -6.87 17.07 22.15
CA LEU A 42 -6.98 18.19 21.23
C LEU A 42 -6.87 19.49 22.04
N HIS A 43 -5.75 19.62 22.75
CA HIS A 43 -5.40 20.85 23.46
C HIS A 43 -5.10 21.92 22.42
N GLN A 44 -5.77 23.06 22.55
CA GLN A 44 -5.73 24.24 21.66
C GLN A 44 -6.85 24.31 20.61
N ARG A 45 -7.25 25.55 20.36
CA ARG A 45 -8.20 25.94 19.31
C ARG A 45 -7.65 25.52 17.94
N TRP A 46 -8.55 25.04 17.08
CA TRP A 46 -8.28 24.65 15.68
C TRP A 46 -7.53 23.35 15.47
N ARG A 47 -7.40 22.51 16.50
CA ARG A 47 -6.91 21.13 16.32
C ARG A 47 -7.98 20.24 15.67
N VAL A 48 -7.54 19.41 14.74
CA VAL A 48 -8.39 18.45 14.03
C VAL A 48 -7.96 17.03 14.36
N ALA A 49 -8.92 16.17 14.69
CA ALA A 49 -8.75 14.73 14.69
C ALA A 49 -9.61 14.07 13.61
N ASP A 50 -9.22 12.86 13.23
CA ASP A 50 -9.99 12.03 12.32
C ASP A 50 -10.84 11.03 13.12
N LEU A 51 -12.16 11.19 13.10
CA LEU A 51 -13.13 10.33 13.80
C LEU A 51 -13.06 8.88 13.33
N THR A 52 -12.81 8.65 12.04
CA THR A 52 -12.67 7.30 11.51
C THR A 52 -11.40 6.66 12.05
N ALA A 53 -10.26 7.36 12.04
CA ALA A 53 -9.00 6.88 12.63
C ALA A 53 -9.19 6.56 14.13
N LEU A 54 -9.82 7.45 14.90
CA LEU A 54 -10.09 7.24 16.32
C LEU A 54 -10.98 6.02 16.58
N ARG A 55 -12.02 5.81 15.77
CA ARG A 55 -12.89 4.63 15.85
C ARG A 55 -12.12 3.35 15.52
N ARG A 56 -11.30 3.38 14.47
CA ARG A 56 -10.46 2.25 14.06
C ARG A 56 -9.42 1.91 15.12
N TYR A 57 -8.76 2.92 15.69
CA TYR A 57 -7.86 2.78 16.82
C TYR A 57 -8.56 2.13 18.02
N GLY A 58 -9.74 2.62 18.40
CA GLY A 58 -10.56 2.03 19.47
C GLY A 58 -10.93 0.57 19.21
N ALA A 59 -11.39 0.25 18.00
CA ALA A 59 -11.75 -1.12 17.62
C ALA A 59 -10.53 -2.06 17.65
N ARG A 60 -9.37 -1.60 17.19
CA ARG A 60 -8.13 -2.40 17.18
C ARG A 60 -7.67 -2.81 18.57
N ARG A 61 -7.92 -1.97 19.58
CA ARG A 61 -7.56 -2.28 20.98
C ARG A 61 -8.33 -3.46 21.57
N ALA A 62 -9.44 -3.86 20.95
CA ALA A 62 -10.20 -5.05 21.37
C ALA A 62 -9.55 -6.37 20.90
N SER A 63 -8.50 -6.32 20.09
CA SER A 63 -7.82 -7.47 19.50
C SER A 63 -6.33 -7.48 19.83
N SER A 64 -5.67 -8.62 19.62
CA SER A 64 -4.22 -8.76 19.81
C SER A 64 -3.44 -7.67 19.06
N PRO A 65 -2.27 -7.25 19.61
CA PRO A 65 -1.45 -6.23 18.97
C PRO A 65 -1.03 -6.59 17.55
N PHE A 66 -0.88 -5.55 16.74
CA PHE A 66 -0.32 -5.63 15.39
C PHE A 66 1.10 -5.07 15.40
N PRO A 67 2.07 -5.69 14.68
CA PRO A 67 1.95 -6.94 13.93
C PRO A 67 1.68 -8.19 14.79
N ALA A 68 1.00 -9.17 14.21
CA ALA A 68 0.79 -10.46 14.86
C ALA A 68 2.10 -11.25 14.97
N GLU A 69 2.22 -12.03 16.06
CA GLU A 69 3.34 -12.94 16.32
C GLU A 69 2.87 -14.40 16.20
N PRO A 70 3.64 -15.32 15.56
CA PRO A 70 4.91 -15.06 14.90
C PRO A 70 4.72 -14.23 13.63
N HIS A 71 5.69 -13.37 13.34
CA HIS A 71 5.63 -12.51 12.16
C HIS A 71 5.66 -13.31 10.85
N PRO A 72 4.75 -13.01 9.90
CA PRO A 72 4.68 -13.76 8.67
C PRO A 72 5.89 -13.44 7.77
N LEU A 73 6.41 -14.47 7.11
CA LEU A 73 7.51 -14.33 6.16
C LEU A 73 7.02 -13.65 4.87
N PRO A 74 7.81 -12.78 4.25
CA PRO A 74 7.44 -12.05 3.03
C PRO A 74 7.49 -12.94 1.79
N ILE A 75 6.49 -13.82 1.67
CA ILE A 75 6.35 -14.81 0.60
C ILE A 75 5.00 -14.61 -0.10
N VAL A 76 5.04 -14.58 -1.43
CA VAL A 76 3.86 -14.67 -2.30
C VAL A 76 3.73 -16.11 -2.79
N ASP A 77 2.90 -16.91 -2.12
CA ASP A 77 2.80 -18.36 -2.37
C ASP A 77 2.53 -18.72 -3.83
N ARG A 78 1.65 -17.94 -4.49
CA ARG A 78 1.32 -18.08 -5.92
C ARG A 78 1.07 -16.71 -6.53
N GLY A 79 1.33 -16.63 -7.84
CA GLY A 79 1.15 -15.40 -8.61
C GLY A 79 2.32 -14.44 -8.43
N SER A 80 2.05 -13.16 -8.71
CA SER A 80 3.07 -12.12 -8.70
C SER A 80 2.56 -10.81 -8.10
N LEU A 81 3.47 -10.04 -7.52
CA LEU A 81 3.20 -8.64 -7.16
C LEU A 81 4.05 -7.70 -8.00
N VAL A 82 3.48 -6.53 -8.32
CA VAL A 82 4.18 -5.42 -8.97
C VAL A 82 3.99 -4.17 -8.13
N LEU A 83 5.08 -3.65 -7.56
CA LEU A 83 5.06 -2.49 -6.67
C LEU A 83 5.89 -1.37 -7.29
N VAL A 84 5.28 -0.23 -7.60
CA VAL A 84 5.95 0.90 -8.27
C VAL A 84 5.98 2.14 -7.36
N GLY A 85 7.13 2.78 -7.24
CA GLY A 85 7.33 3.91 -6.32
C GLY A 85 6.62 5.22 -6.71
N GLY A 86 6.02 5.31 -7.89
CA GLY A 86 5.32 6.51 -8.37
C GLY A 86 6.20 7.37 -9.28
N GLY A 87 5.76 8.60 -9.58
CA GLY A 87 6.49 9.56 -10.43
C GLY A 87 6.58 9.17 -11.92
N GLY A 88 6.05 8.01 -12.29
CA GLY A 88 6.06 7.46 -13.64
C GLY A 88 5.95 5.94 -13.58
N MET A 89 6.27 5.29 -14.69
CA MET A 89 6.21 3.84 -14.83
C MET A 89 7.52 3.34 -15.45
N PRO A 90 8.21 2.36 -14.84
CA PRO A 90 9.35 1.72 -15.47
C PRO A 90 9.03 1.23 -16.89
N ARG A 91 9.95 1.44 -17.83
CA ARG A 91 9.78 1.02 -19.24
C ARG A 91 9.49 -0.47 -19.31
N GLY A 92 8.47 -0.85 -20.10
CA GLY A 92 8.08 -2.25 -20.33
C GLY A 92 7.35 -2.93 -19.17
N LEU A 93 7.29 -2.33 -17.97
CA LEU A 93 6.71 -3.00 -16.79
C LEU A 93 5.22 -3.27 -16.93
N LEU A 94 4.44 -2.37 -17.54
CA LEU A 94 3.01 -2.63 -17.77
C LEU A 94 2.78 -3.74 -18.79
N THR A 95 3.66 -3.89 -19.79
CA THR A 95 3.60 -5.03 -20.71
C THR A 95 3.83 -6.33 -19.96
N ARG A 96 4.86 -6.37 -19.10
CA ARG A 96 5.13 -7.53 -18.22
C ARG A 96 3.96 -7.80 -17.28
N PHE A 97 3.35 -6.76 -16.70
CA PHE A 97 2.16 -6.91 -15.86
C PHE A 97 0.99 -7.56 -16.65
N VAL A 98 0.72 -7.11 -17.88
CA VAL A 98 -0.31 -7.73 -18.73
C VAL A 98 0.04 -9.18 -19.05
N GLN A 99 1.30 -9.51 -19.33
CA GLN A 99 1.75 -10.89 -19.55
C GLN A 99 1.54 -11.76 -18.31
N LEU A 100 1.93 -11.28 -17.12
CA LEU A 100 1.69 -11.96 -15.84
C LEU A 100 0.20 -12.15 -15.54
N ALA A 101 -0.66 -11.24 -16.05
CA ALA A 101 -2.10 -11.37 -15.95
C ALA A 101 -2.72 -12.33 -16.99
N GLY A 102 -1.94 -12.92 -17.89
CA GLY A 102 -2.43 -13.84 -18.94
C GLY A 102 -2.48 -13.25 -20.36
N GLY A 103 -1.87 -12.09 -20.60
CA GLY A 103 -1.76 -11.50 -21.93
C GLY A 103 -3.12 -11.17 -22.54
N ARG A 104 -3.43 -11.78 -23.70
CA ARG A 104 -4.70 -11.58 -24.40
C ARG A 104 -5.91 -12.13 -23.64
N ASP A 105 -5.70 -13.14 -22.80
CA ASP A 105 -6.75 -13.73 -21.98
C ASP A 105 -6.90 -13.02 -20.62
N ALA A 106 -6.11 -11.96 -20.39
CA ALA A 106 -6.13 -11.23 -19.13
C ALA A 106 -7.48 -10.52 -18.90
N SER A 107 -8.06 -10.76 -17.72
CA SER A 107 -9.18 -10.00 -17.16
C SER A 107 -8.66 -9.16 -16.00
N ILE A 108 -8.41 -7.87 -16.26
CA ILE A 108 -7.77 -6.97 -15.31
C ILE A 108 -8.79 -6.02 -14.66
N VAL A 109 -8.74 -5.91 -13.34
CA VAL A 109 -9.50 -4.93 -12.57
C VAL A 109 -8.61 -3.74 -12.21
N VAL A 110 -9.02 -2.52 -12.56
CA VAL A 110 -8.35 -1.27 -12.16
C VAL A 110 -9.14 -0.60 -11.04
N ILE A 111 -8.44 -0.19 -9.98
CA ILE A 111 -9.03 0.43 -8.79
C ILE A 111 -8.35 1.81 -8.57
N PRO A 112 -8.91 2.91 -9.12
CA PRO A 112 -8.29 4.23 -9.09
C PRO A 112 -8.73 5.11 -7.89
N ILE A 113 -9.34 4.52 -6.86
CA ILE A 113 -10.12 5.24 -5.85
C ILE A 113 -9.29 6.04 -4.84
N SER A 114 -7.97 5.92 -4.87
CA SER A 114 -7.05 6.66 -4.01
C SER A 114 -6.91 8.15 -4.39
N MET A 115 -7.39 8.57 -5.56
CA MET A 115 -7.39 9.96 -5.98
C MET A 115 -8.49 10.80 -5.29
N PRO A 116 -8.38 12.13 -5.22
CA PRO A 116 -9.51 12.98 -4.83
C PRO A 116 -10.69 12.86 -5.81
N ASP A 117 -11.88 13.26 -5.37
CA ASP A 117 -13.05 13.38 -6.24
C ASP A 117 -13.05 14.70 -7.01
N PRO A 118 -13.71 14.76 -8.19
CA PRO A 118 -14.31 13.62 -8.89
C PRO A 118 -13.24 12.73 -9.55
N LEU A 119 -13.51 11.41 -9.62
CA LEU A 119 -12.70 10.50 -10.43
C LEU A 119 -12.93 10.77 -11.92
N PRO A 120 -11.89 10.70 -12.78
CA PRO A 120 -12.07 10.83 -14.22
C PRO A 120 -13.00 9.76 -14.81
N ASP A 121 -13.89 10.17 -15.71
CA ASP A 121 -14.79 9.26 -16.43
C ASP A 121 -14.02 8.19 -17.20
N LYS A 122 -12.99 8.62 -17.93
CA LYS A 122 -12.10 7.73 -18.70
C LYS A 122 -10.79 7.51 -17.94
N ASP A 123 -10.63 6.32 -17.39
CA ASP A 123 -9.41 5.93 -16.67
C ASP A 123 -8.23 5.68 -17.62
N GLY A 124 -7.12 6.41 -17.39
CA GLY A 124 -5.92 6.35 -18.24
C GLY A 124 -5.20 5.00 -18.16
N MET A 125 -5.10 4.43 -16.96
CA MET A 125 -4.46 3.12 -16.76
C MET A 125 -5.26 2.02 -17.47
N ALA A 126 -6.58 2.05 -17.33
CA ALA A 126 -7.45 1.10 -18.02
C ALA A 126 -7.35 1.20 -19.55
N ARG A 127 -7.19 2.41 -20.11
CA ARG A 127 -6.92 2.57 -21.55
C ARG A 127 -5.56 1.98 -21.93
N GLN A 128 -4.53 2.24 -21.14
CA GLN A 128 -3.17 1.76 -21.41
C GLN A 128 -3.10 0.23 -21.38
N LEU A 129 -3.70 -0.42 -20.38
CA LEU A 129 -3.72 -1.88 -20.27
C LEU A 129 -4.44 -2.55 -21.46
N ARG A 130 -5.54 -1.96 -21.95
CA ARG A 130 -6.21 -2.43 -23.17
C ARG A 130 -5.31 -2.28 -24.40
N ARG A 131 -4.62 -1.14 -24.55
CA ARG A 131 -3.67 -0.91 -25.66
C ARG A 131 -2.51 -1.91 -25.66
N LEU A 132 -2.09 -2.35 -24.47
CA LEU A 132 -1.04 -3.35 -24.28
C LEU A 132 -1.54 -4.80 -24.46
N GLY A 133 -2.82 -5.00 -24.82
CA GLY A 133 -3.34 -6.29 -25.24
C GLY A 133 -4.12 -7.07 -24.19
N ALA A 134 -4.48 -6.47 -23.05
CA ALA A 134 -5.35 -7.13 -22.07
C ALA A 134 -6.77 -7.35 -22.66
N GLY A 135 -7.28 -8.58 -22.60
CA GLY A 135 -8.55 -8.97 -23.21
C GLY A 135 -9.76 -8.25 -22.61
N LYS A 136 -9.82 -8.15 -21.27
CA LYS A 136 -10.87 -7.43 -20.54
C LYS A 136 -10.25 -6.52 -19.50
N VAL A 137 -10.74 -5.29 -19.42
CA VAL A 137 -10.39 -4.36 -18.34
C VAL A 137 -11.65 -3.76 -17.75
N THR A 138 -11.86 -3.95 -16.46
CA THR A 138 -12.98 -3.40 -15.67
C THR A 138 -12.44 -2.39 -14.66
N VAL A 139 -13.14 -1.28 -14.45
CA VAL A 139 -12.71 -0.23 -13.51
C VAL A 139 -13.71 -0.13 -12.36
N LEU A 140 -13.27 -0.41 -11.13
CA LEU A 140 -14.09 -0.32 -9.93
C LEU A 140 -13.86 1.03 -9.24
N ARG A 141 -14.91 1.84 -9.17
CA ARG A 141 -14.86 3.21 -8.61
C ARG A 141 -15.52 3.35 -7.23
N GLY A 142 -16.00 2.23 -6.68
CA GLY A 142 -16.63 2.20 -5.36
C GLY A 142 -15.71 2.68 -4.26
N ARG A 143 -16.20 3.55 -3.37
CA ARG A 143 -15.40 4.18 -2.29
C ARG A 143 -15.89 3.82 -0.89
N THR A 144 -16.87 2.95 -0.79
CA THR A 144 -17.41 2.47 0.49
C THR A 144 -17.31 0.95 0.58
N PRO A 145 -17.34 0.36 1.79
CA PRO A 145 -17.44 -1.09 1.97
C PRO A 145 -18.63 -1.70 1.24
N ALA A 146 -19.78 -1.01 1.26
CA ALA A 146 -20.97 -1.44 0.52
C ALA A 146 -20.70 -1.48 -0.99
N ASP A 147 -19.88 -0.56 -1.51
CA ASP A 147 -19.52 -0.51 -2.92
C ASP A 147 -18.58 -1.64 -3.34
N ALA A 148 -17.61 -1.93 -2.49
CA ALA A 148 -16.68 -3.03 -2.69
C ALA A 148 -17.40 -4.39 -2.69
N ASP A 149 -18.44 -4.53 -1.86
CA ASP A 149 -19.23 -5.76 -1.71
C ASP A 149 -20.45 -5.88 -2.63
N ARG A 150 -20.64 -4.94 -3.55
CA ARG A 150 -21.65 -5.04 -4.62
C ARG A 150 -21.39 -6.26 -5.48
N VAL A 151 -22.45 -6.90 -5.96
CA VAL A 151 -22.36 -8.13 -6.76
C VAL A 151 -21.45 -7.93 -7.98
N GLU A 152 -21.57 -6.79 -8.67
CA GLU A 152 -20.80 -6.47 -9.87
C GLU A 152 -19.30 -6.28 -9.56
N SER A 153 -18.97 -5.66 -8.42
CA SER A 153 -17.59 -5.51 -7.95
C SER A 153 -16.98 -6.87 -7.64
N LEU A 154 -17.73 -7.71 -6.94
CA LEU A 154 -17.29 -9.05 -6.53
C LEU A 154 -17.14 -9.99 -7.71
N ASP A 155 -18.05 -9.95 -8.69
CA ASP A 155 -17.98 -10.76 -9.90
C ASP A 155 -16.78 -10.37 -10.77
N ALA A 156 -16.49 -9.08 -10.89
CA ALA A 156 -15.29 -8.60 -11.58
C ALA A 156 -14.00 -9.12 -10.94
N LEU A 157 -13.92 -9.14 -9.60
CA LEU A 157 -12.76 -9.66 -8.86
C LEU A 157 -12.66 -11.18 -8.90
N ARG A 158 -13.79 -11.90 -8.92
CA ARG A 158 -13.83 -13.37 -8.95
C ARG A 158 -13.17 -13.95 -10.19
N THR A 159 -13.37 -13.32 -11.35
CA THR A 159 -12.79 -13.77 -12.63
C THR A 159 -11.51 -13.01 -12.99
N ALA A 160 -11.02 -12.10 -12.14
CA ALA A 160 -9.83 -11.33 -12.43
C ALA A 160 -8.58 -12.22 -12.43
N THR A 161 -7.69 -11.93 -13.36
CA THR A 161 -6.33 -12.48 -13.45
C THR A 161 -5.27 -11.41 -13.17
N GLY A 162 -5.67 -10.13 -13.18
CA GLY A 162 -4.84 -9.01 -12.77
C GLY A 162 -5.63 -7.97 -11.97
N ILE A 163 -5.00 -7.34 -10.98
CA ILE A 163 -5.55 -6.16 -10.30
C ILE A 163 -4.52 -5.05 -10.36
N TRP A 164 -4.94 -3.82 -10.67
CA TRP A 164 -4.10 -2.64 -10.62
C TRP A 164 -4.67 -1.58 -9.67
N PHE A 165 -3.94 -1.26 -8.61
CA PHE A 165 -4.25 -0.16 -7.70
C PHE A 165 -3.61 1.16 -8.17
N GLY A 166 -4.43 2.21 -8.25
CA GLY A 166 -3.97 3.55 -8.62
C GLY A 166 -3.15 4.26 -7.54
N GLY A 167 -2.57 5.40 -7.91
CA GLY A 167 -1.89 6.32 -6.98
C GLY A 167 -2.86 7.28 -6.27
N GLY A 168 -2.36 8.03 -5.29
CA GLY A 168 -3.16 8.97 -4.50
C GLY A 168 -2.93 8.81 -2.99
N ARG A 169 -4.00 8.59 -2.22
CA ARG A 169 -3.98 8.35 -0.77
C ARG A 169 -4.47 6.94 -0.44
N GLN A 170 -3.57 6.12 0.08
CA GLN A 170 -3.76 4.70 0.36
C GLN A 170 -4.83 4.40 1.42
N TRP A 171 -5.09 5.33 2.35
CA TRP A 171 -6.15 5.18 3.34
C TRP A 171 -7.55 5.05 2.70
N ARG A 172 -7.75 5.57 1.48
CA ARG A 172 -9.01 5.42 0.76
C ARG A 172 -9.28 3.98 0.35
N PHE A 173 -8.24 3.18 0.10
CA PHE A 173 -8.42 1.75 -0.12
C PHE A 173 -8.85 1.06 1.17
N VAL A 174 -8.21 1.38 2.30
CA VAL A 174 -8.59 0.83 3.60
C VAL A 174 -10.05 1.12 3.92
N ASP A 175 -10.48 2.38 3.79
CA ASP A 175 -11.87 2.78 4.05
C ASP A 175 -12.89 2.05 3.16
N ALA A 176 -12.51 1.75 1.92
CA ALA A 176 -13.42 1.11 0.96
C ALA A 176 -13.41 -0.41 1.02
N TYR A 177 -12.30 -1.05 1.38
CA TYR A 177 -12.10 -2.49 1.17
C TYR A 177 -11.77 -3.28 2.44
N GLU A 178 -11.24 -2.67 3.49
CA GLU A 178 -10.91 -3.43 4.70
C GLU A 178 -12.16 -4.11 5.29
N GLY A 179 -12.03 -5.40 5.64
CA GLY A 179 -13.14 -6.20 6.16
C GLY A 179 -14.18 -6.65 5.13
N THR A 180 -14.02 -6.33 3.85
CA THR A 180 -14.96 -6.70 2.78
C THR A 180 -14.62 -8.06 2.14
N ARG A 181 -15.58 -8.67 1.45
CA ARG A 181 -15.37 -9.88 0.65
C ARG A 181 -14.46 -9.62 -0.55
N ALA A 182 -14.42 -8.38 -1.04
CA ALA A 182 -13.56 -7.99 -2.15
C ALA A 182 -12.08 -8.28 -1.86
N VAL A 183 -11.56 -7.99 -0.66
CA VAL A 183 -10.14 -8.29 -0.33
C VAL A 183 -9.85 -9.78 -0.38
N LYS A 184 -10.81 -10.64 0.01
CA LYS A 184 -10.69 -12.08 -0.15
C LYS A 184 -10.56 -12.47 -1.62
N PHE A 185 -11.43 -11.95 -2.50
CA PHE A 185 -11.31 -12.23 -3.94
C PHE A 185 -10.04 -11.66 -4.57
N MET A 186 -9.50 -10.55 -4.06
CA MET A 186 -8.18 -10.06 -4.47
C MET A 186 -7.08 -11.07 -4.12
N ARG A 187 -7.08 -11.63 -2.89
CA ARG A 187 -6.15 -12.72 -2.53
C ARG A 187 -6.34 -13.95 -3.43
N ASP A 188 -7.58 -14.27 -3.78
CA ASP A 188 -7.85 -15.39 -4.69
C ASP A 188 -7.26 -15.16 -6.10
N VAL A 189 -7.04 -13.91 -6.55
CA VAL A 189 -6.30 -13.63 -7.80
C VAL A 189 -4.87 -14.17 -7.71
N LEU A 190 -4.16 -13.88 -6.62
CA LEU A 190 -2.81 -14.41 -6.39
C LEU A 190 -2.84 -15.93 -6.23
N ALA A 191 -3.80 -16.46 -5.48
CA ALA A 191 -3.98 -17.90 -5.34
C ALA A 191 -4.21 -18.58 -6.69
N ARG A 192 -4.82 -17.93 -7.69
CA ARG A 192 -4.96 -18.49 -9.05
C ARG A 192 -3.73 -18.30 -9.94
N GLY A 193 -2.64 -17.73 -9.42
CA GLY A 193 -1.43 -17.44 -10.18
C GLY A 193 -1.46 -16.10 -10.93
N GLY A 194 -2.46 -15.25 -10.68
CA GLY A 194 -2.56 -13.93 -11.27
C GLY A 194 -1.61 -12.91 -10.65
N VAL A 195 -1.77 -11.64 -11.04
CA VAL A 195 -0.90 -10.54 -10.61
C VAL A 195 -1.65 -9.41 -9.92
N ILE A 196 -1.10 -8.89 -8.83
CA ILE A 196 -1.55 -7.63 -8.24
C ILE A 196 -0.46 -6.59 -8.41
N GLY A 197 -0.84 -5.44 -8.97
CA GLY A 197 0.05 -4.34 -9.28
C GLY A 197 -0.43 -3.04 -8.67
N GLY A 198 0.47 -2.08 -8.50
CA GLY A 198 0.08 -0.72 -8.14
C GLY A 198 1.23 0.25 -8.09
N SER A 199 0.90 1.54 -8.18
CA SER A 199 1.87 2.63 -8.17
C SER A 199 1.56 3.63 -7.05
N SER A 200 2.60 4.12 -6.38
CA SER A 200 2.49 5.03 -5.23
C SER A 200 1.59 4.40 -4.15
N ALA A 201 0.47 5.04 -3.77
CA ALA A 201 -0.50 4.47 -2.84
C ALA A 201 -0.89 3.00 -3.13
N GLY A 202 -0.98 2.64 -4.42
CA GLY A 202 -1.28 1.27 -4.85
C GLY A 202 -0.14 0.27 -4.64
N ALA A 203 1.10 0.74 -4.47
CA ALA A 203 2.22 -0.10 -4.01
C ALA A 203 2.17 -0.26 -2.49
N THR A 204 1.98 0.84 -1.75
CA THR A 204 1.92 0.84 -0.27
C THR A 204 0.85 -0.10 0.27
N ILE A 205 -0.36 -0.10 -0.31
CA ILE A 205 -1.48 -0.90 0.20
C ILE A 205 -1.25 -2.42 0.12
N GLN A 206 -0.31 -2.88 -0.70
CA GLN A 206 0.00 -4.30 -0.85
C GLN A 206 0.80 -4.86 0.32
N GLY A 207 1.49 -4.00 1.08
CA GLY A 207 2.23 -4.39 2.28
C GLY A 207 1.32 -4.79 3.44
N ASP A 208 1.96 -5.35 4.47
CA ASP A 208 1.31 -5.70 5.73
C ASP A 208 1.12 -4.47 6.60
N TYR A 209 2.20 -3.69 6.77
CA TYR A 209 2.13 -2.37 7.40
C TYR A 209 1.81 -1.29 6.38
N LEU A 210 0.78 -0.49 6.65
CA LEU A 210 0.41 0.65 5.83
C LEU A 210 1.15 1.91 6.28
N ALA A 211 2.28 2.19 5.63
CA ALA A 211 2.97 3.46 5.81
C ALA A 211 2.08 4.63 5.34
N ARG A 212 2.08 5.74 6.08
CA ARG A 212 1.46 7.01 5.65
C ARG A 212 -0.04 6.97 5.43
N GLY A 213 -0.73 6.12 6.20
CA GLY A 213 -2.19 5.96 6.18
C GLY A 213 -2.99 7.11 6.78
N ASN A 214 -2.36 8.20 7.26
CA ASN A 214 -3.07 9.27 7.95
C ASN A 214 -4.01 10.01 6.98
N PRO A 215 -5.32 10.12 7.26
CA PRO A 215 -6.26 10.85 6.41
C PRO A 215 -6.02 12.36 6.37
N LEU A 216 -5.44 12.92 7.43
CA LEU A 216 -5.22 14.37 7.60
C LEU A 216 -3.96 14.88 6.88
N GLY A 217 -3.00 14.00 6.57
CA GLY A 217 -1.75 14.41 5.93
C GLY A 217 -0.88 13.23 5.46
N PRO A 218 0.05 13.44 4.50
CA PRO A 218 0.86 12.36 3.95
C PRO A 218 2.16 12.10 4.73
N ASP A 219 2.51 12.94 5.70
CA ASP A 219 3.85 12.96 6.31
C ASP A 219 3.98 11.99 7.49
N ASP A 220 2.88 11.69 8.17
CA ASP A 220 2.84 10.76 9.29
C ASP A 220 2.98 9.31 8.83
N ILE A 221 4.18 8.73 8.93
CA ILE A 221 4.45 7.35 8.55
C ILE A 221 3.73 6.32 9.45
N MET A 222 3.47 6.66 10.71
CA MET A 222 2.88 5.78 11.73
C MET A 222 1.48 6.24 12.15
N ALA A 223 0.55 6.17 11.20
CA ALA A 223 -0.82 6.63 11.39
C ALA A 223 -1.67 5.67 12.23
N GLU A 224 -1.89 6.00 13.51
CA GLU A 224 -2.70 5.18 14.41
C GLU A 224 -4.14 4.97 13.90
N GLY A 225 -4.61 3.72 13.92
CA GLY A 225 -5.88 3.29 13.35
C GLY A 225 -5.80 2.93 11.85
N TYR A 226 -4.71 3.25 11.16
CA TYR A 226 -4.49 2.98 9.74
C TYR A 226 -3.18 2.21 9.48
N GLU A 227 -2.66 1.46 10.46
CA GLU A 227 -1.35 0.81 10.34
C GLU A 227 -1.37 -0.48 9.51
N GLN A 228 -2.54 -0.99 9.12
CA GLN A 228 -2.67 -2.27 8.39
C GLN A 228 -2.98 -2.04 6.92
N GLY A 229 -2.18 -2.66 6.04
CA GLY A 229 -2.45 -2.80 4.62
C GLY A 229 -3.24 -4.08 4.33
N PHE A 230 -3.24 -4.53 3.07
CA PHE A 230 -3.94 -5.76 2.68
C PHE A 230 -3.08 -7.01 2.79
N ALA A 231 -1.79 -6.88 3.12
CA ALA A 231 -0.87 -7.98 3.33
C ALA A 231 -0.86 -8.97 2.15
N PHE A 232 -0.88 -8.44 0.91
CA PHE A 232 -0.62 -9.25 -0.27
C PHE A 232 0.85 -9.67 -0.32
N LEU A 233 1.74 -8.79 0.15
CA LEU A 233 3.08 -9.12 0.61
C LEU A 233 3.08 -9.03 2.14
N PRO A 234 3.00 -10.15 2.86
CA PRO A 234 3.02 -10.13 4.32
C PRO A 234 4.40 -9.74 4.87
N GLY A 235 4.48 -9.29 6.13
CA GLY A 235 5.78 -9.05 6.79
C GLY A 235 6.59 -7.87 6.27
N VAL A 236 6.02 -6.99 5.45
CA VAL A 236 6.70 -5.80 4.91
C VAL A 236 5.95 -4.50 5.17
N ALA A 237 6.72 -3.39 5.20
CA ALA A 237 6.21 -2.03 5.16
C ALA A 237 6.73 -1.34 3.89
N VAL A 238 5.84 -0.89 3.00
CA VAL A 238 6.22 -0.29 1.70
C VAL A 238 6.00 1.21 1.71
N ASP A 239 7.06 1.99 1.46
CA ASP A 239 6.99 3.44 1.24
C ASP A 239 7.46 3.79 -0.18
N GLN A 240 6.92 4.86 -0.74
CA GLN A 240 6.99 5.24 -2.15
C GLN A 240 7.44 6.70 -2.29
N HIS A 241 7.77 7.14 -3.51
CA HIS A 241 8.40 8.43 -3.76
C HIS A 241 9.61 8.66 -2.82
N PHE A 242 10.35 7.59 -2.54
CA PHE A 242 11.10 7.44 -1.29
C PHE A 242 12.24 8.47 -1.18
N SER A 243 13.22 8.40 -2.07
CA SER A 243 14.32 9.36 -2.07
C SER A 243 13.86 10.76 -2.49
N GLN A 244 12.90 10.86 -3.42
CA GLN A 244 12.38 12.13 -3.93
C GLN A 244 11.72 12.98 -2.82
N ARG A 245 11.18 12.34 -1.78
CA ARG A 245 10.56 13.01 -0.63
C ARG A 245 11.37 12.91 0.65
N ARG A 246 12.64 12.47 0.58
CA ARG A 246 13.55 12.36 1.74
C ARG A 246 12.98 11.53 2.90
N ARG A 247 12.38 10.38 2.57
CA ARG A 247 11.62 9.53 3.51
C ARG A 247 12.47 8.53 4.30
N GLN A 248 13.79 8.56 4.13
CA GLN A 248 14.72 7.65 4.82
C GLN A 248 14.63 7.74 6.36
N PRO A 249 14.60 8.94 6.99
CA PRO A 249 14.51 9.04 8.45
C PRO A 249 13.22 8.43 8.98
N ASP A 250 12.10 8.65 8.30
CA ASP A 250 10.79 8.12 8.68
C ASP A 250 10.79 6.58 8.63
N MET A 251 11.35 5.98 7.57
CA MET A 251 11.45 4.53 7.45
C MET A 251 12.37 3.93 8.53
N ALA A 252 13.50 4.59 8.84
CA ALA A 252 14.37 4.15 9.92
C ALA A 252 13.63 4.16 11.28
N ALA A 253 12.86 5.21 11.57
CA ALA A 253 12.04 5.30 12.78
C ALA A 253 10.95 4.22 12.82
N LEU A 254 10.31 3.92 11.68
CA LEU A 254 9.33 2.85 11.58
C LEU A 254 9.95 1.48 11.89
N MET A 255 11.13 1.20 11.34
CA MET A 255 11.84 -0.07 11.58
C MET A 255 12.38 -0.17 13.00
N GLN A 256 12.76 0.93 13.64
CA GLN A 256 13.10 0.93 15.06
C GLN A 256 11.88 0.58 15.92
N ARG A 257 10.69 1.06 15.55
CA ARG A 257 9.45 0.79 16.28
C ARG A 257 8.91 -0.61 16.03
N TYR A 258 9.05 -1.11 14.79
CA TYR A 258 8.55 -2.42 14.37
C TYR A 258 9.66 -3.22 13.65
N PRO A 259 10.67 -3.71 14.39
CA PRO A 259 11.88 -4.27 13.80
C PRO A 259 11.68 -5.58 13.05
N SER A 260 10.53 -6.23 13.26
CA SER A 260 10.19 -7.47 12.59
C SER A 260 9.80 -7.31 11.13
N PHE A 261 9.24 -6.16 10.75
CA PHE A 261 8.96 -5.87 9.34
C PHE A 261 10.25 -5.70 8.55
N LEU A 262 10.19 -6.02 7.26
CA LEU A 262 11.14 -5.53 6.27
C LEU A 262 10.61 -4.22 5.69
N GLY A 263 11.35 -3.12 5.89
CA GLY A 263 11.03 -1.84 5.29
C GLY A 263 11.49 -1.78 3.84
N ILE A 264 10.62 -1.36 2.93
CA ILE A 264 10.90 -1.26 1.49
C ILE A 264 10.60 0.16 1.03
N GLY A 265 11.64 0.92 0.73
CA GLY A 265 11.55 2.25 0.10
C GLY A 265 11.70 2.15 -1.42
N LEU A 266 10.66 2.54 -2.15
CA LEU A 266 10.63 2.56 -3.62
C LEU A 266 10.83 3.99 -4.12
N ASP A 267 11.90 4.22 -4.87
CA ASP A 267 12.07 5.48 -5.59
C ASP A 267 11.06 5.61 -6.74
N GLU A 268 10.83 6.84 -7.18
CA GLU A 268 10.07 7.10 -8.41
C GLU A 268 10.66 6.37 -9.62
N THR A 269 9.82 6.13 -10.64
CA THR A 269 10.15 5.41 -11.88
C THR A 269 10.87 4.07 -11.68
N THR A 270 10.69 3.47 -10.50
CA THR A 270 11.35 2.24 -10.03
C THR A 270 10.34 1.36 -9.32
N GLY A 271 10.56 0.06 -9.32
CA GLY A 271 9.66 -0.89 -8.68
C GLY A 271 10.25 -2.26 -8.44
N LEU A 272 9.39 -3.13 -7.92
CA LEU A 272 9.65 -4.54 -7.67
C LEU A 272 8.68 -5.41 -8.45
N VAL A 273 9.17 -6.51 -9.00
CA VAL A 273 8.35 -7.67 -9.38
C VAL A 273 8.68 -8.79 -8.41
N VAL A 274 7.68 -9.25 -7.66
CA VAL A 274 7.83 -10.26 -6.60
C VAL A 274 7.14 -11.55 -6.99
N GLN A 275 7.84 -12.67 -6.87
CA GLN A 275 7.32 -14.03 -7.05
C GLN A 275 7.93 -14.95 -5.98
N GLY A 276 7.12 -15.63 -5.18
CA GLY A 276 7.62 -16.34 -4.00
C GLY A 276 8.25 -15.35 -3.02
N CYS A 277 9.49 -15.62 -2.58
CA CYS A 277 10.29 -14.72 -1.75
C CYS A 277 11.25 -13.82 -2.56
N LEU A 278 11.29 -13.97 -3.89
CA LEU A 278 12.26 -13.28 -4.72
C LEU A 278 11.66 -12.00 -5.30
N ALA A 279 12.40 -10.90 -5.15
CA ALA A 279 12.04 -9.59 -5.67
C ALA A 279 13.08 -9.11 -6.68
N GLU A 280 12.66 -8.93 -7.93
CA GLU A 280 13.47 -8.30 -8.97
C GLU A 280 13.25 -6.78 -8.95
N VAL A 281 14.34 -6.01 -8.93
CA VAL A 281 14.26 -4.56 -9.09
C VAL A 281 14.18 -4.19 -10.56
N VAL A 282 13.28 -3.27 -10.89
CA VAL A 282 13.06 -2.75 -12.24
C VAL A 282 12.98 -1.22 -12.23
N GLY A 283 13.36 -0.56 -13.32
CA GLY A 283 13.25 0.90 -13.48
C GLY A 283 14.58 1.65 -13.40
N GLU A 284 14.53 2.94 -13.07
CA GLU A 284 15.64 3.86 -13.32
C GLU A 284 16.48 4.20 -12.08
N HIS A 285 15.91 4.03 -10.88
CA HIS A 285 16.55 4.41 -9.62
C HIS A 285 16.72 3.19 -8.72
N ARG A 286 16.44 3.31 -7.42
CA ARG A 286 16.76 2.29 -6.43
C ARG A 286 15.54 1.84 -5.65
N VAL A 287 15.65 0.61 -5.15
CA VAL A 287 14.83 0.10 -4.05
C VAL A 287 15.72 -0.07 -2.83
N HIS A 288 15.24 0.40 -1.69
CA HIS A 288 15.96 0.41 -0.42
C HIS A 288 15.29 -0.54 0.56
N PHE A 289 16.01 -1.56 1.02
CA PHE A 289 15.55 -2.55 1.99
C PHE A 289 16.14 -2.23 3.36
N TYR A 290 15.28 -2.09 4.37
CA TYR A 290 15.62 -1.79 5.75
C TYR A 290 15.29 -2.99 6.63
N ASP A 291 16.32 -3.58 7.23
CA ASP A 291 16.23 -4.77 8.06
C ASP A 291 16.72 -4.46 9.49
N ALA A 292 15.79 -4.41 10.44
CA ALA A 292 16.07 -4.21 11.86
C ALA A 292 15.95 -5.49 12.71
N ALA A 293 15.55 -6.62 12.12
CA ALA A 293 15.31 -7.85 12.90
C ALA A 293 16.60 -8.53 13.34
N ALA A 294 17.68 -8.35 12.56
CA ALA A 294 18.95 -9.04 12.78
C ALA A 294 20.04 -8.17 13.42
N THR A 295 19.72 -6.93 13.81
CA THR A 295 20.71 -5.95 14.28
C THR A 295 20.73 -5.88 15.79
N THR A 296 21.91 -6.04 16.39
CA THR A 296 22.16 -5.68 17.81
C THR A 296 22.35 -4.16 17.99
N SER A 297 22.38 -3.39 16.90
CA SER A 297 22.44 -1.93 16.89
C SER A 297 21.06 -1.29 16.80
N ASP A 298 20.93 -0.06 17.29
CA ASP A 298 19.70 0.75 17.19
C ASP A 298 19.34 1.15 15.74
N ALA A 299 20.23 0.95 14.77
CA ALA A 299 20.01 1.29 13.37
C ALA A 299 19.74 0.05 12.49
N PRO A 300 18.76 0.11 11.56
CA PRO A 300 18.50 -0.96 10.60
C PRO A 300 19.66 -1.14 9.62
N ARG A 301 19.91 -2.37 9.19
CA ARG A 301 20.77 -2.67 8.05
C ARG A 301 20.06 -2.25 6.76
N ILE A 302 20.73 -1.43 5.95
CA ILE A 302 20.16 -0.90 4.71
C ILE A 302 20.87 -1.51 3.50
N VAL A 303 20.10 -2.13 2.60
CA VAL A 303 20.59 -2.63 1.30
C VAL A 303 19.85 -1.89 0.20
N SER A 304 20.58 -1.26 -0.72
CA SER A 304 19.97 -0.54 -1.85
C SER A 304 20.29 -1.23 -3.17
N ALA A 305 19.27 -1.62 -3.91
CA ALA A 305 19.37 -2.37 -5.16
C ALA A 305 18.91 -1.52 -6.35
N ARG A 306 19.51 -1.75 -7.53
CA ARG A 306 19.15 -1.11 -8.81
C ARG A 306 18.55 -2.15 -9.75
N ALA A 307 18.00 -1.70 -10.89
CA ALA A 307 17.39 -2.57 -11.87
C ALA A 307 18.29 -3.76 -12.29
N GLY A 308 17.65 -4.92 -12.46
CA GLY A 308 18.30 -6.20 -12.79
C GLY A 308 18.89 -6.94 -11.58
N GLN A 309 18.97 -6.30 -10.40
CA GLN A 309 19.36 -6.99 -9.18
C GLN A 309 18.16 -7.68 -8.52
N TRP A 310 18.44 -8.80 -7.86
CA TRP A 310 17.46 -9.62 -7.17
C TRP A 310 17.71 -9.58 -5.67
N TYR A 311 16.64 -9.54 -4.89
CA TYR A 311 16.66 -9.56 -3.44
C TYR A 311 15.77 -10.71 -2.94
N ASP A 312 16.32 -11.54 -2.05
CA ASP A 312 15.55 -12.55 -1.32
C ASP A 312 14.95 -11.88 -0.08
N LEU A 313 13.64 -11.72 -0.07
CA LEU A 313 12.89 -11.04 0.98
C LEU A 313 12.93 -11.79 2.33
N VAL A 314 13.10 -13.12 2.31
CA VAL A 314 13.19 -13.96 3.50
C VAL A 314 14.61 -14.00 4.02
N ALA A 315 15.58 -14.27 3.15
CA ALA A 315 17.00 -14.28 3.52
C ALA A 315 17.58 -12.86 3.74
N ARG A 316 16.80 -11.82 3.43
CA ARG A 316 17.13 -10.39 3.55
C ARG A 316 18.48 -10.03 2.90
N ARG A 317 18.72 -10.49 1.67
CA ARG A 317 20.00 -10.22 0.98
C ARG A 317 19.84 -10.21 -0.54
N LEU A 318 20.80 -9.57 -1.21
CA LEU A 318 20.93 -9.69 -2.65
C LEU A 318 21.28 -11.13 -3.04
N VAL A 319 20.72 -11.58 -4.14
CA VAL A 319 20.97 -12.91 -4.72
C VAL A 319 21.19 -12.78 -6.22
N THR A 320 21.73 -13.83 -6.83
CA THR A 320 21.79 -13.95 -8.28
C THR A 320 20.40 -14.18 -8.86
N PRO A 321 20.12 -13.72 -10.08
CA PRO A 321 18.86 -14.04 -10.76
C PRO A 321 18.63 -15.56 -10.81
N PRO A 322 17.41 -16.05 -10.56
CA PRO A 322 17.11 -17.46 -10.75
C PRO A 322 17.27 -17.85 -12.23
N GLU A 323 17.85 -19.01 -12.51
CA GLU A 323 18.24 -19.47 -13.87
C GLU A 323 17.11 -19.35 -14.92
N ALA A 324 15.84 -19.51 -14.50
CA ALA A 324 14.68 -19.39 -15.37
C ALA A 324 14.40 -17.95 -15.90
N THR A 325 15.02 -16.92 -15.33
CA THR A 325 14.82 -15.51 -15.72
C THR A 325 15.85 -14.98 -16.70
N ALA A 326 16.92 -15.74 -16.96
CA ALA A 326 17.97 -15.38 -17.92
C ALA A 326 17.49 -15.39 -19.40
N ASN A 327 16.29 -15.92 -19.67
CA ASN A 327 15.75 -16.12 -21.03
C ASN A 327 14.50 -15.29 -21.37
N VAL A 328 14.13 -14.28 -20.57
CA VAL A 328 13.11 -13.32 -21.00
C VAL A 328 13.83 -12.22 -21.82
N PRO A 329 13.60 -12.11 -23.13
CA PRO A 329 14.27 -11.09 -23.93
C PRO A 329 13.88 -9.71 -23.39
N ALA A 330 14.87 -8.83 -23.23
CA ALA A 330 14.59 -7.40 -23.19
C ALA A 330 13.77 -7.07 -24.44
N GLY A 331 12.52 -6.63 -24.27
CA GLY A 331 11.63 -6.33 -25.38
C GLY A 331 12.28 -5.38 -26.39
N PRO A 332 11.93 -5.46 -27.68
CA PRO A 332 12.64 -4.77 -28.74
C PRO A 332 12.71 -3.26 -28.51
N ASP A 333 13.87 -2.68 -28.76
CA ASP A 333 14.16 -1.25 -28.76
C ASP A 333 13.50 -0.54 -29.95
N HIS A 334 12.17 -0.54 -30.02
CA HIS A 334 11.48 0.31 -30.98
C HIS A 334 10.19 0.84 -30.38
N LEU A 335 10.23 2.10 -29.94
CA LEU A 335 9.35 3.17 -30.41
C LEU A 335 9.92 4.48 -29.87
N ALA A 336 10.44 5.27 -30.81
CA ALA A 336 10.85 6.64 -30.60
C ALA A 336 9.67 7.46 -30.07
N ASP A 337 10.02 8.34 -29.14
CA ASP A 337 9.49 9.67 -28.91
C ASP A 337 8.15 10.03 -29.59
N ALA A 338 7.15 10.29 -28.76
CA ALA A 338 6.01 11.11 -29.12
C ALA A 338 5.62 11.98 -27.92
N SER A 339 6.51 12.89 -27.56
CA SER A 339 6.10 14.16 -26.96
C SER A 339 5.30 14.97 -27.99
N ALA A 340 4.01 15.19 -27.75
CA ALA A 340 3.27 16.42 -28.06
C ALA A 340 1.74 16.22 -27.92
N GLN A 341 1.12 17.13 -27.15
CA GLN A 341 -0.31 17.41 -26.94
C GLN A 341 -1.06 16.55 -25.91
#